data_AF-A0A7H8SLA3-F1
#
_entry.id   AF-A0A7H8SLA3-F1
#
_cell.length_a   1.000
_cell.length_b   1.000
_cell.length_c   1.000
_cell.angle_alpha   90.00
_cell.angle_beta   90.00
_cell.angle_gamma   90.00
#
_symmetry.space_group_name_H-M   'P 1'
#
loop_
_entity.id
_entity.type
_entity.pdbx_description
1 polymer ?
#
loop_
_entity_poly.entity_id
_entity_poly.type
_entity_poly.pdbx_seq_one_letter_code
_entity_poly.pdbx_strand_id
1 'polypeptide(L)'
;MNKLILTTCVFSILLSGCKNPFEAKDKGIDQLNTIENRWEDTQILASSTARIALATPISELQEIRRDLKKSEVSECLTPAKEALISYMDSRISNFLNFMSETESTYFEINPKIIEYFSIKNKCTGEQSDPNSILVKEAKEAEEYEAKINAEMKEQGFDIKEKGTPAYKAARVAAEAAIAVKEARIAVAEASIAAEEVAAEAEARAELLY
;
A
#
# COMPACT_ATOMS: atom_id res chain seq x y z
N MET A 1 -51.39 -39.61 42.84
CA MET A 1 -50.80 -38.31 42.52
C MET A 1 -49.30 -38.43 42.70
N ASN A 2 -48.52 -38.22 41.63
CA ASN A 2 -47.18 -37.61 41.62
C ASN A 2 -46.59 -37.78 40.21
N LYS A 3 -46.68 -36.70 39.42
CA LYS A 3 -46.04 -36.59 38.12
C LYS A 3 -44.60 -36.11 38.34
N LEU A 4 -43.63 -36.99 38.08
CA LEU A 4 -42.22 -36.62 38.00
C LEU A 4 -42.00 -35.99 36.61
N ILE A 5 -42.07 -34.67 36.52
CA ILE A 5 -41.76 -33.94 35.29
C ILE A 5 -40.24 -33.83 35.21
N LEU A 6 -39.66 -34.67 34.36
CA LEU A 6 -38.25 -34.64 33.97
C LEU A 6 -38.04 -33.41 33.06
N THR A 7 -37.72 -32.27 33.66
CA THR A 7 -37.37 -31.04 32.92
C THR A 7 -35.98 -31.23 32.32
N THR A 8 -35.94 -31.71 31.09
CA THR A 8 -34.74 -31.67 30.23
C THR A 8 -34.41 -30.20 29.96
N CYS A 9 -33.45 -29.65 30.70
CA CYS A 9 -32.76 -28.42 30.34
C CYS A 9 -32.02 -28.63 29.01
N VAL A 10 -32.71 -28.36 27.91
CA VAL A 10 -32.08 -28.09 26.61
C VAL A 10 -31.35 -26.76 26.78
N PHE A 11 -30.08 -26.85 27.21
CA PHE A 11 -29.12 -25.79 27.01
C PHE A 11 -28.89 -25.69 25.49
N SER A 12 -29.79 -24.99 24.81
CA SER A 12 -29.49 -24.38 23.53
C SER A 12 -28.41 -23.34 23.81
N ILE A 13 -27.16 -23.79 23.79
CA ILE A 13 -25.99 -22.92 23.67
C ILE A 13 -26.19 -22.24 22.32
N LEU A 14 -26.80 -21.05 22.38
CA LEU A 14 -26.71 -20.06 21.33
C LEU A 14 -25.22 -19.80 21.15
N LEU A 15 -24.64 -20.42 20.12
CA LEU A 15 -23.36 -20.06 19.55
C LEU A 15 -23.53 -18.67 18.93
N SER A 16 -23.59 -17.65 19.80
CA SER A 16 -23.47 -16.26 19.41
C SER A 16 -22.06 -16.06 18.86
N GLY A 17 -21.94 -16.08 17.53
CA GLY A 17 -20.75 -15.68 16.78
C GLY A 17 -19.54 -16.59 17.04
N CYS A 18 -19.42 -17.68 16.27
CA CYS A 18 -18.23 -18.52 16.26
C CYS A 18 -17.02 -17.71 15.79
N LYS A 19 -16.29 -17.10 16.73
CA LYS A 19 -14.84 -17.12 16.60
C LYS A 19 -14.42 -18.56 16.79
N ASN A 20 -13.74 -19.18 15.82
CA ASN A 20 -13.31 -20.58 15.92
C ASN A 20 -11.97 -20.63 16.65
N PRO A 21 -11.92 -20.94 17.98
CA PRO A 21 -10.68 -20.86 18.76
C PRO A 21 -9.63 -21.91 18.36
N PHE A 22 -9.96 -22.82 17.45
CA PHE A 22 -9.10 -23.89 16.94
C PHE A 22 -8.67 -23.71 15.48
N GLU A 23 -9.06 -22.61 14.81
CA GLU A 23 -8.62 -22.36 13.45
C GLU A 23 -7.11 -22.04 13.40
N ALA A 24 -6.39 -22.67 12.46
CA ALA A 24 -4.97 -22.40 12.26
C ALA A 24 -4.77 -20.95 11.81
N LYS A 25 -3.85 -20.24 12.47
CA LYS A 25 -3.62 -18.79 12.22
C LYS A 25 -3.14 -18.48 10.81
N ASP A 26 -2.51 -19.45 10.17
CA ASP A 26 -1.98 -19.41 8.81
C ASP A 26 -2.96 -19.94 7.76
N LYS A 27 -4.18 -20.38 8.13
CA LYS A 27 -5.16 -20.88 7.16
C LYS A 27 -5.40 -19.83 6.06
N GLY A 28 -5.24 -20.26 4.81
CA GLY A 28 -5.39 -19.41 3.63
C GLY A 28 -4.10 -18.73 3.17
N ILE A 29 -2.97 -18.97 3.83
CA ILE A 29 -1.67 -18.37 3.45
C ILE A 29 -1.23 -18.74 2.03
N ASP A 30 -1.41 -19.99 1.61
CA ASP A 30 -1.06 -20.41 0.24
C ASP A 30 -1.89 -19.68 -0.82
N GLN A 31 -3.17 -19.43 -0.52
CA GLN A 31 -4.04 -18.66 -1.39
C GLN A 31 -3.60 -17.19 -1.45
N LEU A 32 -3.21 -16.60 -0.30
CA LEU A 32 -2.65 -15.24 -0.27
C LEU A 32 -1.34 -15.14 -1.07
N ASN A 33 -0.40 -16.07 -0.87
CA ASN A 33 0.85 -16.12 -1.62
C ASN A 33 0.61 -16.27 -3.14
N THR A 34 -0.37 -17.09 -3.53
CA THR A 34 -0.75 -17.24 -4.94
C THR A 34 -1.32 -15.94 -5.53
N ILE A 35 -2.15 -15.22 -4.76
CA ILE A 35 -2.68 -13.92 -5.17
C ILE A 35 -1.56 -12.88 -5.28
N GLU A 36 -0.62 -12.84 -4.32
CA GLU A 36 0.55 -11.95 -4.35
C GLU A 36 1.34 -12.15 -5.62
N ASN A 37 1.74 -13.38 -5.95
CA ASN A 37 2.55 -13.65 -7.13
C ASN A 37 1.83 -13.22 -8.43
N ARG A 38 0.55 -13.59 -8.57
CA ARG A 38 -0.26 -13.17 -9.73
C ARG A 38 -0.35 -11.65 -9.83
N TRP A 39 -0.58 -10.99 -8.69
CA TRP A 39 -0.65 -9.54 -8.62
C TRP A 39 0.67 -8.89 -9.02
N GLU A 40 1.79 -9.37 -8.49
CA GLU A 40 3.13 -8.87 -8.78
C GLU A 40 3.45 -8.96 -10.28
N ASP A 41 3.27 -10.13 -10.88
CA ASP A 41 3.52 -10.35 -12.30
C ASP A 41 2.69 -9.38 -13.17
N THR A 42 1.40 -9.26 -12.84
CA THR A 42 0.47 -8.40 -13.58
C THR A 42 0.79 -6.91 -13.36
N GLN A 43 1.22 -6.54 -12.17
CA GLN A 43 1.62 -5.16 -11.84
C GLN A 43 2.88 -4.75 -12.58
N ILE A 44 3.86 -5.65 -12.72
CA ILE A 44 5.08 -5.41 -13.52
C ILE A 44 4.70 -5.20 -14.98
N LEU A 45 3.82 -6.04 -15.51
CA LEU A 45 3.32 -5.90 -16.87
C LEU A 45 2.59 -4.56 -17.06
N ALA A 46 1.68 -4.21 -16.17
CA ALA A 46 0.94 -2.94 -16.20
C ALA A 46 1.89 -1.74 -16.18
N SER A 47 2.87 -1.74 -15.26
CA SER A 47 3.85 -0.64 -15.10
C SER A 47 4.76 -0.46 -16.31
N SER A 48 4.92 -1.51 -17.12
CA SER A 48 5.74 -1.50 -18.35
C SER A 48 4.91 -1.31 -19.62
N THR A 49 3.58 -1.22 -19.51
CA THR A 49 2.66 -1.18 -20.65
C THR A 49 2.34 0.26 -21.03
N ALA A 50 2.44 0.57 -22.33
CA ALA A 50 2.04 1.86 -22.85
C ALA A 50 0.55 2.11 -22.59
N ARG A 51 0.20 3.36 -22.29
CA ARG A 51 -1.15 3.82 -21.94
C ARG A 51 -2.27 3.24 -22.82
N ILE A 52 -2.07 3.19 -24.13
CA ILE A 52 -3.07 2.72 -25.11
C ILE A 52 -3.42 1.22 -24.95
N ALA A 53 -2.51 0.43 -24.37
CA ALA A 53 -2.67 -1.01 -24.18
C ALA A 53 -2.95 -1.39 -22.71
N LEU A 54 -3.03 -0.41 -21.80
CA LEU A 54 -3.09 -0.64 -20.35
C LEU A 54 -4.44 -1.20 -19.87
N ALA A 55 -5.50 -1.12 -20.68
CA ALA A 55 -6.82 -1.63 -20.33
C ALA A 55 -6.83 -3.13 -19.97
N THR A 56 -6.09 -3.94 -20.71
CA THR A 56 -6.00 -5.40 -20.49
C THR A 56 -5.37 -5.74 -19.14
N PRO A 57 -4.13 -5.30 -18.81
CA PRO A 57 -3.53 -5.63 -17.52
C PRO A 57 -4.29 -5.01 -16.33
N ILE A 58 -4.95 -3.84 -16.48
CA ILE A 58 -5.83 -3.32 -15.41
C ILE A 58 -7.01 -4.26 -15.16
N SER A 59 -7.64 -4.80 -16.20
CA SER A 59 -8.75 -5.75 -16.05
C SER A 59 -8.31 -7.00 -15.29
N GLU A 60 -7.10 -7.50 -15.56
CA GLU A 60 -6.50 -8.64 -14.86
C GLU A 60 -6.19 -8.30 -13.38
N LEU A 61 -5.62 -7.12 -13.09
CA LEU A 61 -5.43 -6.65 -11.71
C LEU A 61 -6.76 -6.60 -10.95
N GLN A 62 -7.81 -6.04 -11.56
CA GLN A 62 -9.15 -5.99 -10.97
C GLN A 62 -9.72 -7.40 -10.72
N GLU A 63 -9.41 -8.39 -11.57
CA GLU A 63 -9.80 -9.78 -11.37
C GLU A 63 -9.09 -10.40 -10.17
N ILE A 64 -7.77 -10.28 -10.09
CA ILE A 64 -6.96 -10.78 -8.97
C ILE A 64 -7.45 -10.17 -7.64
N ARG A 65 -7.76 -8.87 -7.63
CA ARG A 65 -8.35 -8.19 -6.47
C ARG A 65 -9.74 -8.71 -6.09
N ARG A 66 -10.55 -9.15 -7.06
CA ARG A 66 -11.85 -9.81 -6.80
C ARG A 66 -11.67 -11.22 -6.26
N ASP A 67 -10.67 -11.95 -6.74
CA ASP A 67 -10.32 -13.28 -6.23
C ASP A 67 -9.86 -13.20 -4.77
N LEU A 68 -8.99 -12.24 -4.44
CA LEU A 68 -8.59 -11.96 -3.06
C LEU A 68 -9.79 -11.68 -2.15
N LYS A 69 -10.77 -10.91 -2.63
CA LYS A 69 -11.98 -10.62 -1.84
C LYS A 69 -12.79 -11.88 -1.51
N LYS A 70 -12.75 -12.89 -2.39
CA LYS A 70 -13.44 -14.17 -2.22
C LYS A 70 -12.63 -15.19 -1.43
N SER A 71 -11.34 -14.99 -1.22
CA SER A 71 -10.50 -15.95 -0.52
C SER A 71 -10.92 -16.09 0.94
N GLU A 72 -10.89 -17.34 1.42
CA GLU A 72 -11.11 -17.67 2.82
C GLU A 72 -9.76 -17.71 3.53
N VAL A 73 -9.62 -16.87 4.54
CA VAL A 73 -8.42 -16.78 5.37
C VAL A 73 -8.83 -16.89 6.83
N SER A 74 -7.87 -17.22 7.68
CA SER A 74 -8.08 -17.26 9.13
C SER A 74 -8.55 -15.90 9.67
N GLU A 75 -9.13 -15.92 10.87
CA GLU A 75 -9.39 -14.67 11.62
C GLU A 75 -8.12 -13.82 11.82
N CYS A 76 -6.96 -14.47 11.98
CA CYS A 76 -5.69 -13.75 12.13
C CYS A 76 -5.33 -12.99 10.85
N LEU A 77 -5.51 -13.62 9.69
CA LEU A 77 -5.13 -13.08 8.38
C LEU A 77 -6.20 -12.17 7.75
N THR A 78 -7.40 -12.10 8.33
CA THR A 78 -8.48 -11.26 7.80
C THR A 78 -8.08 -9.78 7.68
N PRO A 79 -7.47 -9.15 8.71
CA PRO A 79 -6.97 -7.78 8.58
C PRO A 79 -5.87 -7.62 7.52
N ALA A 80 -5.00 -8.62 7.34
CA ALA A 80 -3.99 -8.60 6.28
C ALA A 80 -4.68 -8.60 4.90
N LYS A 81 -5.66 -9.49 4.68
CA LYS A 81 -6.44 -9.53 3.44
C LYS A 81 -7.09 -8.18 3.14
N GLU A 82 -7.68 -7.52 4.13
CA GLU A 82 -8.29 -6.20 3.98
C GLU A 82 -7.26 -5.11 3.62
N ALA A 83 -6.10 -5.13 4.27
CA ALA A 83 -5.00 -4.21 3.97
C ALA A 83 -4.49 -4.41 2.53
N LEU A 84 -4.28 -5.65 2.09
CA LEU A 84 -3.85 -5.95 0.73
C LEU A 84 -4.90 -5.50 -0.31
N ILE A 85 -6.19 -5.74 -0.06
CA ILE A 85 -7.27 -5.23 -0.91
C ILE A 85 -7.21 -3.71 -1.04
N SER A 86 -7.01 -3.00 0.07
CA SER A 86 -6.94 -1.54 0.07
C SER A 86 -5.74 -1.01 -0.71
N TYR A 87 -4.58 -1.69 -0.61
CA TYR A 87 -3.41 -1.40 -1.42
C TYR A 87 -3.70 -1.63 -2.92
N MET A 88 -4.29 -2.78 -3.26
CA MET A 88 -4.65 -3.12 -4.65
C MET A 88 -5.61 -2.10 -5.27
N ASP A 89 -6.63 -1.67 -4.52
CA ASP A 89 -7.59 -0.65 -4.98
C ASP A 89 -6.89 0.68 -5.31
N SER A 90 -5.94 1.12 -4.48
CA SER A 90 -5.16 2.34 -4.71
C SER A 90 -4.25 2.23 -5.94
N ARG A 91 -3.56 1.10 -6.13
CA ARG A 91 -2.75 0.88 -7.33
C ARG A 91 -3.57 0.85 -8.61
N ILE A 92 -4.74 0.19 -8.60
CA ILE A 92 -5.68 0.21 -9.73
C ILE A 92 -6.14 1.65 -10.01
N SER A 93 -6.46 2.41 -8.97
CA SER A 93 -6.85 3.82 -9.11
C SER A 93 -5.73 4.65 -9.76
N ASN A 94 -4.47 4.45 -9.38
CA ASN A 94 -3.33 5.14 -9.99
C ASN A 94 -3.22 4.83 -11.48
N PHE A 95 -3.37 3.56 -11.89
CA PHE A 95 -3.37 3.19 -13.30
C PHE A 95 -4.56 3.80 -14.07
N LEU A 96 -5.76 3.84 -13.48
CA LEU A 96 -6.93 4.45 -14.10
C LEU A 96 -6.78 5.98 -14.25
N ASN A 97 -6.24 6.65 -13.23
CA ASN A 97 -5.92 8.08 -13.29
C ASN A 97 -4.89 8.33 -14.39
N PHE A 98 -3.82 7.53 -14.40
CA PHE A 98 -2.83 7.54 -15.47
C PHE A 98 -3.43 7.26 -16.84
N MET A 99 -4.54 6.51 -17.01
CA MET A 99 -5.22 6.37 -18.30
C MET A 99 -6.11 7.56 -18.67
N SER A 100 -6.61 8.30 -17.69
CA SER A 100 -7.60 9.38 -17.87
C SER A 100 -7.03 10.78 -18.13
N GLU A 101 -5.73 11.00 -17.98
CA GLU A 101 -5.03 12.30 -18.11
C GLU A 101 -5.43 13.28 -17.02
N THR A 102 -6.07 12.77 -15.97
CA THR A 102 -6.13 13.52 -14.72
C THR A 102 -4.70 13.60 -14.19
N GLU A 103 -4.19 14.82 -14.01
CA GLU A 103 -2.93 15.04 -13.31
C GLU A 103 -3.08 14.49 -11.88
N SER A 104 -2.70 13.24 -11.67
CA SER A 104 -2.37 12.79 -10.33
C SER A 104 -0.95 13.26 -10.07
N THR A 105 -0.81 14.46 -9.49
CA THR A 105 0.48 15.02 -9.05
C THR A 105 1.13 14.21 -7.93
N TYR A 106 0.57 13.06 -7.58
CA TYR A 106 0.98 12.25 -6.46
C TYR A 106 0.75 10.78 -6.76
N PHE A 107 1.84 10.03 -6.92
CA PHE A 107 1.77 8.58 -6.82
C PHE A 107 1.56 8.28 -5.33
N GLU A 108 0.33 8.00 -4.95
CA GLU A 108 0.00 7.80 -3.54
C GLU A 108 0.69 6.53 -3.05
N ILE A 109 1.78 6.70 -2.29
CA ILE A 109 2.39 5.61 -1.52
C ILE A 109 1.34 5.18 -0.51
N ASN A 110 0.72 4.02 -0.74
CA ASN A 110 -0.30 3.50 0.13
C ASN A 110 0.34 2.69 1.28
N PRO A 111 0.32 3.18 2.53
CA PRO A 111 0.97 2.52 3.65
C PRO A 111 0.29 1.19 4.05
N LYS A 112 -0.84 0.82 3.42
CA LYS A 112 -1.52 -0.46 3.68
C LYS A 112 -0.68 -1.68 3.30
N ILE A 113 0.29 -1.54 2.41
CA ILE A 113 1.21 -2.64 2.13
C ILE A 113 2.14 -2.96 3.33
N ILE A 114 2.47 -1.95 4.15
CA ILE A 114 3.21 -2.13 5.40
C ILE A 114 2.37 -2.92 6.39
N GLU A 115 1.11 -2.49 6.57
CA GLU A 115 0.14 -3.15 7.44
C GLU A 115 -0.08 -4.61 7.01
N TYR A 116 -0.16 -4.85 5.70
CA TYR A 116 -0.29 -6.18 5.13
C TYR A 116 0.82 -7.12 5.61
N PHE A 117 2.08 -6.77 5.33
CA PHE A 117 3.22 -7.63 5.69
C PHE A 117 3.43 -7.75 7.19
N SER A 118 3.19 -6.66 7.95
CA SER A 118 3.25 -6.69 9.41
C SER A 118 2.32 -7.74 10.01
N ILE A 119 1.07 -7.77 9.53
CA ILE A 119 0.04 -8.70 10.04
C ILE A 119 0.29 -10.11 9.51
N LYS A 120 0.60 -10.27 8.21
CA LYS A 120 0.91 -11.57 7.59
C LYS A 120 2.02 -12.28 8.37
N ASN A 121 3.16 -11.63 8.56
CA ASN A 121 4.32 -12.21 9.23
C ASN A 121 4.03 -12.52 10.71
N LYS A 122 3.22 -11.70 11.39
CA LYS A 122 2.78 -11.96 12.77
C LYS A 122 1.87 -13.20 12.87
N CYS A 123 1.04 -13.45 11.86
CA CYS A 123 0.09 -14.57 11.87
C CYS A 123 0.73 -15.90 11.48
N THR A 124 1.70 -15.88 10.55
CA THR A 124 2.34 -17.10 10.02
C THR A 124 3.65 -17.43 10.72
N GLY A 125 4.35 -16.43 11.29
CA GLY A 125 5.72 -16.58 11.76
C GLY A 125 6.74 -16.71 10.63
N GLU A 126 6.31 -16.59 9.38
CA GLU A 126 7.14 -16.64 8.19
C GLU A 126 7.59 -15.24 7.79
N GLN A 127 8.80 -15.14 7.25
CA GLN A 127 9.30 -13.91 6.68
C GLN A 127 8.95 -13.85 5.19
N SER A 128 8.52 -12.69 4.73
CA SER A 128 8.18 -12.45 3.32
C SER A 128 9.42 -12.57 2.42
N ASP A 129 9.23 -13.00 1.16
CA ASP A 129 10.33 -13.12 0.20
C ASP A 129 11.00 -11.74 -0.02
N PRO A 130 12.30 -11.57 0.30
CA PRO A 130 12.98 -10.28 0.12
C PRO A 130 13.07 -9.84 -1.35
N ASN A 131 12.87 -10.74 -2.31
CA ASN A 131 12.90 -10.42 -3.74
C ASN A 131 11.57 -9.94 -4.30
N SER A 132 10.46 -10.21 -3.60
CA SER A 132 9.11 -9.73 -3.96
C SER A 132 9.12 -8.22 -4.17
N ILE A 133 8.43 -7.78 -5.23
CA ILE A 133 8.31 -6.34 -5.48
C ILE A 133 7.42 -5.67 -4.43
N LEU A 134 6.41 -6.38 -3.90
CA LEU A 134 5.56 -5.86 -2.84
C LEU A 134 6.35 -5.62 -1.55
N VAL A 135 7.29 -6.51 -1.21
CA VAL A 135 8.17 -6.32 -0.05
C VAL A 135 9.10 -5.11 -0.24
N LYS A 136 9.58 -4.86 -1.45
CA LYS A 136 10.37 -3.65 -1.77
C LYS A 136 9.52 -2.39 -1.65
N GLU A 137 8.32 -2.39 -2.24
CA GLU A 137 7.38 -1.28 -2.12
C GLU A 137 6.96 -1.01 -0.66
N ALA A 138 6.86 -2.06 0.17
CA ALA A 138 6.61 -1.88 1.59
C ALA A 138 7.75 -1.18 2.31
N LYS A 139 9.01 -1.50 1.98
CA LYS A 139 10.19 -0.80 2.54
C LYS A 139 10.23 0.66 2.09
N GLU A 140 9.97 0.93 0.82
CA GLU A 140 9.88 2.29 0.30
C GLU A 140 8.77 3.08 1.00
N ALA A 141 7.63 2.44 1.26
CA ALA A 141 6.55 3.04 2.03
C ALA A 141 6.91 3.30 3.50
N GLU A 142 7.66 2.41 4.14
CA GLU A 142 8.18 2.61 5.51
C GLU A 142 9.13 3.80 5.58
N GLU A 143 10.06 3.91 4.63
CA GLU A 143 10.98 5.05 4.54
C GLU A 143 10.24 6.37 4.29
N TYR A 144 9.22 6.34 3.44
CA TYR A 144 8.37 7.50 3.18
C TYR A 144 7.58 7.93 4.42
N GLU A 145 6.94 6.98 5.12
CA GLU A 145 6.26 7.25 6.39
C GLU A 145 7.23 7.80 7.44
N ALA A 146 8.48 7.33 7.48
CA ALA A 146 9.50 7.86 8.36
C ALA A 146 9.85 9.33 8.04
N LYS A 147 10.00 9.67 6.75
CA LYS A 147 10.20 11.07 6.30
C LYS A 147 9.03 11.96 6.72
N ILE A 148 7.81 11.50 6.51
CA ILE A 148 6.59 12.22 6.92
C ILE A 148 6.57 12.45 8.43
N ASN A 149 6.81 11.42 9.23
CA ASN A 149 6.80 11.56 10.68
C ASN A 149 7.92 12.48 11.18
N ALA A 150 9.09 12.47 10.52
CA ALA A 150 10.18 13.39 10.83
C ALA A 150 9.81 14.85 10.52
N GLU A 151 9.19 15.09 9.36
CA GLU A 151 8.70 16.42 8.97
C GLU A 151 7.59 16.91 9.91
N MET A 152 6.61 16.07 10.24
CA MET A 152 5.57 16.39 11.23
C MET A 152 6.20 16.82 12.56
N LYS A 153 7.24 16.11 13.01
CA LYS A 153 7.96 16.44 14.24
C LYS A 153 8.74 17.76 14.12
N GLU A 154 9.39 18.04 12.99
CA GLU A 154 10.06 19.32 12.71
C GLU A 154 9.06 20.49 12.79
N GLN A 155 7.84 20.28 12.31
CA GLN A 155 6.74 21.23 12.38
C GLN A 155 6.05 21.31 13.76
N GLY A 156 6.55 20.56 14.76
CA GLY A 156 6.04 20.58 16.13
C GLY A 156 4.81 19.70 16.37
N PHE A 157 4.43 18.82 15.43
CA PHE A 157 3.38 17.84 15.63
C PHE A 157 3.95 16.54 16.25
N ASP A 158 3.56 16.24 17.49
CA ASP A 158 3.79 14.93 18.13
C ASP A 158 2.44 14.20 18.34
N ILE A 159 1.89 13.68 17.24
CA ILE A 159 0.59 13.02 17.22
C ILE A 159 0.80 11.50 17.15
N LYS A 160 0.54 10.82 18.27
CA LYS A 160 0.74 9.36 18.39
C LYS A 160 -0.38 8.52 17.80
N GLU A 161 -1.59 9.08 17.73
CA GLU A 161 -2.78 8.36 17.26
C GLU A 161 -3.01 8.62 15.77
N LYS A 162 -2.63 7.64 14.95
CA LYS A 162 -2.89 7.65 13.50
C LYS A 162 -4.39 7.66 13.21
N GLY A 163 -4.79 8.34 12.14
CA GLY A 163 -6.18 8.33 11.64
C GLY A 163 -7.12 9.39 12.23
N THR A 164 -6.71 10.11 13.27
CA THR A 164 -7.45 11.28 13.79
C THR A 164 -7.48 12.42 12.77
N PRO A 165 -8.49 13.32 12.81
CA PRO A 165 -8.50 14.51 11.95
C PRO A 165 -7.23 15.37 12.09
N ALA A 166 -6.70 15.48 13.32
CA ALA A 166 -5.45 16.19 13.60
C ALA A 166 -4.25 15.51 12.94
N TYR A 167 -4.12 14.18 13.06
CA TYR A 167 -3.07 13.42 12.38
C TYR A 167 -3.15 13.59 10.85
N LYS A 168 -4.35 13.48 10.28
CA LYS A 168 -4.57 13.64 8.83
C LYS A 168 -4.17 15.04 8.36
N ALA A 169 -4.55 16.09 9.09
CA ALA A 169 -4.19 17.46 8.75
C ALA A 169 -2.67 17.69 8.85
N ALA A 170 -2.03 17.20 9.91
CA ALA A 170 -0.59 17.31 10.08
C ALA A 170 0.20 16.53 9.02
N ARG A 171 -0.28 15.34 8.64
CA ARG A 171 0.29 14.56 7.53
C ARG A 171 0.20 15.34 6.22
N VAL A 172 -0.95 15.88 5.86
CA VAL A 172 -1.11 16.68 4.61
C VAL A 172 -0.17 17.88 4.60
N ALA A 173 -0.02 18.57 5.75
CA ALA A 173 0.94 19.67 5.86
C ALA A 173 2.39 19.22 5.68
N ALA A 174 2.77 18.06 6.23
CA ALA A 174 4.09 17.47 6.04
C ALA A 174 4.33 17.02 4.58
N GLU A 175 3.36 16.35 3.94
CA GLU A 175 3.42 15.96 2.53
C GLU A 175 3.65 17.19 1.64
N ALA A 176 2.90 18.27 1.87
CA ALA A 176 3.06 19.52 1.14
C ALA A 176 4.45 20.16 1.36
N ALA A 177 4.95 20.15 2.61
CA ALA A 177 6.27 20.71 2.92
C ALA A 177 7.40 19.91 2.25
N ILE A 178 7.31 18.59 2.24
CA ILE A 178 8.26 17.72 1.53
C ILE A 178 8.23 18.02 0.03
N ALA A 179 7.04 18.08 -0.58
CA ALA A 179 6.91 18.40 -2.01
C ALA A 179 7.53 19.77 -2.37
N VAL A 180 7.36 20.77 -1.50
CA VAL A 180 8.00 22.09 -1.68
C VAL A 180 9.53 21.99 -1.53
N LYS A 181 10.04 21.24 -0.55
CA LYS A 181 11.49 21.02 -0.38
C LYS A 181 12.08 20.34 -1.62
N GLU A 182 11.44 19.30 -2.13
CA GLU A 182 11.87 18.56 -3.33
C GLU A 182 11.82 19.43 -4.59
N ALA A 183 10.75 20.21 -4.79
CA ALA A 183 10.65 21.15 -5.90
C ALA A 183 11.77 22.20 -5.88
N ARG A 184 12.14 22.71 -4.69
CA ARG A 184 13.25 23.67 -4.56
C ARG A 184 14.60 23.06 -4.92
N ILE A 185 14.83 21.79 -4.57
CA ILE A 185 16.04 21.05 -4.96
C ILE A 185 16.08 20.90 -6.49
N ALA A 186 14.99 20.45 -7.11
CA ALA A 186 14.92 20.28 -8.56
C ALA A 186 15.17 21.59 -9.33
N VAL A 187 14.63 22.72 -8.84
CA VAL A 187 14.89 24.04 -9.43
C VAL A 187 16.37 24.43 -9.31
N ALA A 188 17.00 24.14 -8.17
CA ALA A 188 18.42 24.42 -7.97
C ALA A 188 19.30 23.57 -8.92
N GLU A 189 19.01 22.28 -9.05
CA GLU A 189 19.71 21.38 -9.97
C GLU A 189 19.55 21.80 -11.43
N ALA A 190 18.34 22.18 -11.85
CA ALA A 190 18.09 22.69 -13.19
C ALA A 190 18.86 24.00 -13.47
N SER A 191 18.99 24.87 -12.46
CA SER A 191 19.73 26.13 -12.58
C SER A 191 21.23 25.87 -12.78
N ILE A 192 21.80 24.94 -12.01
CA ILE A 192 23.21 24.51 -12.14
C ILE A 192 23.46 23.93 -13.54
N ALA A 193 22.59 23.03 -14.01
CA ALA A 193 22.73 22.44 -15.33
C ALA A 193 22.64 23.50 -16.45
N ALA A 194 21.79 24.52 -16.30
CA ALA A 194 21.69 25.61 -17.26
C ALA A 194 22.96 26.48 -17.30
N GLU A 195 23.58 26.74 -16.15
CA GLU A 195 24.86 27.45 -16.06
C GLU A 195 25.99 26.66 -16.73
N GLU A 196 26.06 25.34 -16.53
CA GLU A 196 27.05 24.47 -17.18
C GLU A 196 26.90 24.48 -18.72
N VAL A 197 25.67 24.36 -19.21
CA VAL A 197 25.38 24.41 -20.66
C VAL A 197 25.74 25.77 -21.26
N ALA A 198 25.49 26.86 -20.55
CA ALA A 198 25.85 28.20 -20.98
C ALA A 198 27.38 28.37 -21.08
N ALA A 199 28.12 27.89 -20.08
CA ALA A 199 29.58 27.94 -20.05
C ALA A 199 30.21 27.10 -21.19
N GLU A 200 29.67 25.90 -21.48
CA GLU A 200 30.13 25.09 -22.62
C GLU A 200 29.85 25.76 -23.97
N ALA A 201 28.71 26.43 -24.11
CA ALA A 201 28.36 27.15 -25.33
C ALA A 201 29.30 28.35 -25.57
N GLU A 202 29.63 29.09 -24.52
CA GLU A 202 30.58 30.20 -24.58
C GLU A 202 31.99 29.72 -24.94
N ALA A 203 32.49 28.66 -24.29
CA ALA A 203 33.80 28.08 -24.59
C ALA A 203 33.90 27.56 -26.04
N ARG A 204 32.82 27.00 -26.59
CA ARG A 204 32.77 26.58 -28.01
C ARG A 204 32.74 27.75 -28.97
N ALA A 205 32.08 28.85 -28.62
CA ALA A 205 32.04 30.05 -29.45
C ALA A 205 33.44 30.69 -29.55
N GLU A 206 34.22 30.69 -28.46
CA GLU A 206 35.60 31.18 -28.45
C GLU A 206 36.55 30.36 -29.32
N LEU A 207 36.32 29.05 -29.47
CA LEU A 207 37.14 28.18 -30.34
C LEU A 207 36.85 28.34 -31.84
N LEU A 208 35.78 29.05 -32.21
CA LEU A 208 35.36 29.27 -33.60
C LEU A 208 35.78 30.65 -34.16
N TYR A 209 36.46 31.47 -33.35
CA TYR A 209 37.07 32.75 -33.72
C TYR A 209 38.59 32.68 -33.70
#